data_AF-A0A916X6G9-F1
#
_entry.id   AF-A0A916X6G9-F1
#
_cell.length_a   1.000
_cell.length_b   1.000
_cell.length_c   1.000
_cell.angle_alpha   90.00
_cell.angle_beta   90.00
_cell.angle_gamma   90.00
#
_symmetry.space_group_name_H-M   'P 1'
#
loop_
_entity.id
_entity.type
_entity.pdbx_description
1 polymer ?
#
loop_
_entity_poly.entity_id
_entity_poly.type
_entity_poly.pdbx_seq_one_letter_code
_entity_poly.pdbx_strand_id
1 'polypeptide(L)'
;MNIKYRVELSQSERDQLDAMLSGGRHAARKLKRAQILLAAQDGVCDEVIAATLQVSGSTIYRTKRRLVEANLEGALSEEPRWTLELLADEMVRLTDHDALSCETVRRRLAENHLKPWRKDMWCIPKVDGEYVARMEDVLDLYAQAPDPERPVVCFDESPIQLIGEVRAPIPAKPGQLERYDCEYKRNGTLNLFVFLDAHRPSRRKGYIMTKALDHEHKSGSVQPARKGLAPSTSTPCLAHKKGREDNSSRPVFRLAGTPGRLRSRPCHPCRPCRASTAWQACLPPSRRSPPRW
;
A
#
# COMPACT_ATOMS: atom_id res chain seq x y z
N MET A 1 -15.97 -6.78 6.90
CA MET A 1 -16.58 -8.12 7.07
C MET A 1 -15.49 -9.13 7.32
N ASN A 2 -15.46 -9.76 8.50
CA ASN A 2 -14.63 -10.96 8.72
C ASN A 2 -15.35 -12.14 8.06
N ILE A 3 -15.04 -12.40 6.80
CA ILE A 3 -15.57 -13.56 6.07
C ILE A 3 -14.95 -14.80 6.71
N LYS A 4 -15.78 -15.68 7.28
CA LYS A 4 -15.34 -16.98 7.80
C LYS A 4 -15.72 -18.06 6.80
N TYR A 5 -14.73 -18.83 6.35
CA TYR A 5 -14.92 -19.96 5.45
C TYR A 5 -15.09 -21.24 6.28
N ARG A 6 -16.29 -21.84 6.22
CA ARG A 6 -16.56 -23.13 6.86
C ARG A 6 -16.06 -24.26 5.96
N VAL A 7 -15.38 -25.24 6.54
CA VAL A 7 -14.89 -26.42 5.83
C VAL A 7 -15.94 -27.52 5.93
N GLU A 8 -16.38 -28.00 4.78
CA GLU A 8 -17.28 -29.15 4.64
C GLU A 8 -16.64 -30.10 3.63
N LEU A 9 -16.14 -31.25 4.10
CA LEU A 9 -15.50 -32.29 3.30
C LEU A 9 -16.45 -33.48 3.17
N SER A 10 -16.65 -33.92 1.92
CA SER A 10 -17.31 -35.19 1.61
C SER A 10 -16.49 -36.40 2.09
N GLN A 11 -17.12 -37.55 2.21
CA GLN A 11 -16.43 -38.76 2.68
C GLN A 11 -15.25 -39.14 1.78
N SER A 12 -15.43 -39.06 0.44
CA SER A 12 -14.37 -39.34 -0.52
C SER A 12 -13.18 -38.39 -0.39
N GLU A 13 -13.43 -37.11 -0.09
CA GLU A 13 -12.37 -36.12 0.12
C GLU A 13 -11.59 -36.39 1.42
N ARG A 14 -12.28 -36.82 2.48
CA ARG A 14 -11.63 -37.22 3.74
C ARG A 14 -10.76 -38.44 3.53
N ASP A 15 -11.29 -39.49 2.90
CA ASP A 15 -10.54 -40.72 2.62
C ASP A 15 -9.29 -40.41 1.77
N GLN A 16 -9.39 -39.49 0.82
CA GLN A 16 -8.26 -39.02 0.01
C GLN A 16 -7.19 -38.30 0.86
N LEU A 17 -7.60 -37.45 1.80
CA LEU A 17 -6.69 -36.75 2.71
C LEU A 17 -6.03 -37.70 3.70
N ASP A 18 -6.79 -38.63 4.27
CA ASP A 18 -6.28 -39.65 5.20
C ASP A 18 -5.31 -40.59 4.51
N ALA A 19 -5.62 -41.04 3.28
CA ALA A 19 -4.69 -41.82 2.46
C ALA A 19 -3.38 -41.05 2.23
N MET A 20 -3.46 -39.75 1.91
CA MET A 20 -2.29 -38.88 1.70
C MET A 20 -1.43 -38.68 2.95
N LEU A 21 -2.04 -38.69 4.14
CA LEU A 21 -1.32 -38.55 5.42
C LEU A 21 -0.78 -39.89 5.93
N SER A 22 -1.42 -41.00 5.58
CA SER A 22 -1.01 -42.34 6.01
C SER A 22 0.24 -42.87 5.30
N GLY A 23 0.55 -42.39 4.09
CA GLY A 23 1.71 -42.84 3.35
C GLY A 23 2.02 -42.03 2.08
N GLY A 24 3.16 -42.36 1.46
CA GLY A 24 3.61 -41.73 0.21
C GLY A 24 4.57 -40.56 0.40
N ARG A 25 5.06 -40.02 -0.73
CA ARG A 25 5.99 -38.87 -0.76
C ARG A 25 5.28 -37.65 -1.34
N HIS A 26 4.98 -36.69 -0.48
CA HIS A 26 4.31 -35.44 -0.85
C HIS A 26 5.09 -34.21 -0.37
N ALA A 27 4.86 -33.07 -1.02
CA ALA A 27 5.46 -31.80 -0.59
C ALA A 27 4.93 -31.43 0.81
N ALA A 28 5.82 -31.00 1.71
CA ALA A 28 5.47 -30.64 3.09
C ALA A 28 4.32 -29.62 3.17
N ARG A 29 4.23 -28.68 2.22
CA ARG A 29 3.13 -27.71 2.15
C ARG A 29 1.77 -28.38 1.88
N LYS A 30 1.73 -29.42 1.04
CA LYS A 30 0.51 -30.17 0.71
C LYS A 30 0.02 -30.95 1.93
N LEU A 31 0.94 -31.59 2.66
CA LEU A 31 0.65 -32.29 3.92
C LEU A 31 0.09 -31.35 5.00
N LYS A 32 0.72 -30.18 5.19
CA LYS A 32 0.21 -29.18 6.14
C LYS A 32 -1.19 -28.70 5.77
N ARG A 33 -1.47 -28.49 4.48
CA ARG A 33 -2.82 -28.09 4.02
C ARG A 33 -3.86 -29.19 4.25
N ALA A 34 -3.51 -30.45 3.99
CA ALA A 34 -4.35 -31.60 4.31
C ALA A 34 -4.72 -31.65 5.80
N GLN A 35 -3.72 -31.52 6.68
CA GLN A 35 -3.92 -31.49 8.13
C GLN A 35 -4.80 -30.32 8.59
N ILE A 36 -4.63 -29.13 7.98
CA ILE A 36 -5.49 -27.97 8.26
C ILE A 36 -6.96 -28.28 7.93
N LEU A 37 -7.23 -28.92 6.78
CA LEU A 37 -8.60 -29.18 6.34
C LEU A 37 -9.30 -30.22 7.21
N LEU A 38 -8.62 -31.30 7.60
CA LEU A 38 -9.16 -32.30 8.52
C LEU A 38 -9.44 -31.69 9.90
N ALA A 39 -8.47 -31.00 10.50
CA ALA A 39 -8.67 -30.36 11.80
C ALA A 39 -9.79 -29.29 11.77
N ALA A 40 -9.94 -28.58 10.65
CA ALA A 40 -11.03 -27.63 10.46
C ALA A 40 -12.41 -28.29 10.34
N GLN A 41 -12.49 -29.45 9.69
CA GLN A 41 -13.70 -30.26 9.58
C GLN A 41 -14.14 -30.79 10.95
N ASP A 42 -13.18 -31.15 11.81
CA ASP A 42 -13.40 -31.59 13.19
C ASP A 42 -13.77 -30.45 14.14
N GLY A 43 -13.85 -29.21 13.64
CA GLY A 43 -14.26 -28.04 14.41
C GLY A 43 -13.16 -27.46 15.31
N VAL A 44 -11.91 -27.85 15.12
CA VAL A 44 -10.77 -27.26 15.85
C VAL A 44 -10.62 -25.78 15.47
N CYS A 45 -10.38 -24.93 16.47
CA CYS A 45 -10.21 -23.49 16.23
C CYS A 45 -8.88 -23.17 15.53
N ASP A 46 -8.86 -22.07 14.77
CA ASP A 46 -7.72 -21.66 13.95
C ASP A 46 -6.46 -21.41 14.79
N GLU A 47 -6.63 -20.93 16.02
CA GLU A 47 -5.53 -20.67 16.97
C GLU A 47 -4.83 -21.98 17.37
N VAL A 48 -5.60 -23.04 17.62
CA VAL A 48 -5.06 -24.36 17.98
C VAL A 48 -4.41 -25.01 16.76
N ILE A 49 -5.05 -24.94 15.59
CA ILE A 49 -4.47 -25.46 14.32
C ILE A 49 -3.12 -24.77 14.03
N ALA A 50 -3.05 -23.44 14.21
CA ALA A 50 -1.84 -22.67 13.98
C ALA A 50 -0.69 -23.11 14.89
N ALA A 51 -0.97 -23.30 16.18
CA ALA A 51 0.02 -23.74 17.16
C ALA A 51 0.49 -25.19 16.90
N THR A 52 -0.44 -26.12 16.64
CA THR A 52 -0.13 -27.53 16.43
C THR A 52 0.68 -27.76 15.15
N LEU A 53 0.32 -27.09 14.05
CA LEU A 53 0.96 -27.30 12.74
C LEU A 53 2.12 -26.32 12.47
N GLN A 54 2.38 -25.38 13.39
CA GLN A 54 3.37 -24.31 13.25
C GLN A 54 3.18 -23.57 11.92
N VAL A 55 1.97 -23.02 11.74
CA VAL A 55 1.55 -22.25 10.54
C VAL A 55 0.87 -20.94 10.95
N SER A 56 0.93 -19.93 10.09
CA SER A 56 0.23 -18.66 10.33
C SER A 56 -1.28 -18.79 10.11
N GLY A 57 -2.08 -18.01 10.85
CA GLY A 57 -3.54 -17.93 10.64
C GLY A 57 -3.91 -17.57 9.19
N SER A 58 -3.10 -16.76 8.51
CA SER A 58 -3.28 -16.45 7.08
C SER A 58 -3.18 -17.68 6.17
N THR A 59 -2.36 -18.68 6.54
CA THR A 59 -2.25 -19.94 5.79
C THR A 59 -3.51 -20.77 5.96
N ILE A 60 -4.04 -20.84 7.19
CA ILE A 60 -5.30 -21.52 7.50
C ILE A 60 -6.43 -20.88 6.72
N TYR A 61 -6.58 -19.55 6.85
CA TYR A 61 -7.58 -18.77 6.13
C TYR A 61 -7.54 -19.02 4.62
N ARG A 62 -6.36 -18.92 3.99
CA ARG A 62 -6.22 -19.14 2.53
C ARG A 62 -6.55 -20.57 2.12
N THR A 63 -6.21 -21.56 2.95
CA THR A 63 -6.49 -22.97 2.65
C THR A 63 -7.99 -23.25 2.73
N LYS A 64 -8.66 -22.79 3.79
CA LYS A 64 -10.12 -22.88 3.93
C LYS A 64 -10.85 -22.16 2.81
N ARG A 65 -10.41 -20.94 2.49
CA ARG A 65 -10.95 -20.14 1.39
C ARG A 65 -10.87 -20.87 0.06
N ARG A 66 -9.72 -21.45 -0.28
CA ARG A 66 -9.52 -22.17 -1.56
C ARG A 66 -10.37 -23.42 -1.67
N LEU A 67 -10.59 -24.15 -0.57
CA LEU A 67 -11.51 -25.29 -0.58
C LEU A 67 -12.92 -24.85 -0.96
N VAL A 68 -13.40 -23.76 -0.34
CA VAL A 68 -14.76 -23.26 -0.56
C VAL A 68 -14.95 -22.57 -1.91
N GLU A 69 -13.97 -21.78 -2.36
CA GLU A 69 -14.07 -21.01 -3.61
C GLU A 69 -13.68 -21.82 -4.85
N ALA A 70 -12.88 -22.88 -4.70
CA ALA A 70 -12.47 -23.73 -5.81
C ALA A 70 -12.90 -25.18 -5.57
N ASN A 71 -12.08 -25.98 -4.90
CA ASN A 71 -12.31 -27.38 -4.54
C ASN A 71 -11.12 -27.92 -3.71
N LEU A 72 -11.14 -29.21 -3.36
CA LEU A 72 -10.06 -29.87 -2.64
C LEU A 72 -8.71 -29.77 -3.38
N GLU A 73 -8.71 -29.97 -4.70
CA GLU A 73 -7.49 -29.90 -5.49
C GLU A 73 -6.89 -28.50 -5.51
N GLY A 74 -7.71 -27.46 -5.63
CA GLY A 74 -7.30 -26.05 -5.54
C GLY A 74 -6.82 -25.64 -4.14
N ALA A 75 -7.32 -26.29 -3.09
CA ALA A 75 -6.80 -26.11 -1.73
C ALA A 75 -5.41 -26.75 -1.57
N LEU A 76 -5.24 -27.97 -2.08
CA LEU A 76 -4.00 -28.74 -1.91
C LEU A 76 -2.88 -28.31 -2.86
N SER A 77 -3.21 -27.98 -4.10
CA SER A 77 -2.26 -27.54 -5.12
C SER A 77 -2.00 -26.03 -5.04
N GLU A 78 -0.89 -25.58 -5.62
CA GLU A 78 -0.73 -24.16 -5.95
C GLU A 78 -1.18 -24.00 -7.40
N GLU A 79 -1.95 -22.94 -7.67
CA GLU A 79 -2.21 -22.56 -9.05
C GLU A 79 -0.86 -22.43 -9.78
N PRO A 80 -0.78 -22.94 -11.02
CA PRO A 80 0.41 -22.75 -11.83
C PRO A 80 0.67 -21.25 -11.95
N ARG A 81 1.80 -20.82 -11.38
CA ARG A 81 2.35 -19.52 -11.72
C ARG A 81 2.84 -19.63 -13.15
N TRP A 82 2.56 -18.63 -13.99
CA TRP A 82 3.10 -18.57 -15.35
C TRP A 82 4.63 -18.78 -15.33
N THR A 83 5.05 -20.00 -15.67
CA THR A 83 6.43 -20.33 -15.93
C THR A 83 6.75 -19.95 -17.38
N LEU A 84 8.03 -19.89 -17.73
CA LEU A 84 8.43 -19.68 -19.11
C LEU A 84 7.94 -20.80 -20.03
N GLU A 85 7.82 -22.03 -19.51
CA GLU A 85 7.26 -23.19 -20.20
C GLU A 85 5.77 -22.99 -20.49
N LEU A 86 4.97 -22.66 -19.47
CA LEU A 86 3.53 -22.40 -19.65
C LEU A 86 3.26 -21.22 -20.58
N LEU A 87 4.12 -20.19 -20.54
CA LEU A 87 4.04 -19.08 -21.48
C LEU A 87 4.42 -19.50 -22.90
N ALA A 88 5.40 -20.39 -23.06
CA ALA A 88 5.77 -20.90 -24.38
C ALA A 88 4.66 -21.76 -24.98
N ASP A 89 4.09 -22.68 -24.19
CA ASP A 89 2.97 -23.53 -24.60
C ASP A 89 1.75 -22.69 -25.00
N GLU A 90 1.44 -21.66 -24.21
CA GLU A 90 0.33 -20.75 -24.52
C GLU A 90 0.62 -19.91 -25.77
N MET A 91 1.87 -19.45 -25.96
CA MET A 91 2.23 -18.73 -27.18
C MET A 91 2.11 -19.63 -28.42
N VAL A 92 2.50 -20.91 -28.32
CA VAL A 92 2.27 -21.91 -29.39
C VAL A 92 0.78 -22.09 -29.66
N ARG A 93 -0.07 -22.16 -28.62
CA ARG A 93 -1.53 -22.25 -28.79
C ARG A 93 -2.14 -21.03 -29.48
N LEU A 94 -1.58 -19.84 -29.22
CA LEU A 94 -2.10 -18.56 -29.72
C LEU A 94 -1.48 -18.13 -31.07
N THR A 95 -0.47 -18.83 -31.58
CA THR A 95 0.25 -18.47 -32.81
C THR A 95 0.44 -19.69 -33.71
N ASP A 96 0.79 -19.50 -34.97
CA ASP A 96 1.02 -20.60 -35.93
C ASP A 96 2.42 -21.23 -35.79
N HIS A 97 2.98 -21.26 -34.58
CA HIS A 97 4.32 -21.83 -34.34
C HIS A 97 4.23 -23.26 -33.82
N ASP A 98 4.93 -24.20 -34.47
CA ASP A 98 4.95 -25.62 -34.04
C ASP A 98 5.58 -25.81 -32.65
N ALA A 99 6.56 -24.99 -32.29
CA ALA A 99 7.19 -25.01 -30.97
C ALA A 99 7.87 -23.67 -30.65
N LEU A 100 7.90 -23.29 -29.37
CA LEU A 100 8.64 -22.14 -28.87
C LEU A 100 9.53 -22.52 -27.70
N SER A 101 10.77 -22.04 -27.72
CA SER A 101 11.69 -22.20 -26.60
C SER A 101 11.38 -21.19 -25.49
N CYS A 102 11.50 -21.65 -24.24
CA CYS A 102 11.46 -20.81 -23.03
C CYS A 102 12.40 -19.60 -23.13
N GLU A 103 13.55 -19.75 -23.79
CA GLU A 103 14.54 -18.69 -23.92
C GLU A 103 14.07 -17.58 -24.87
N THR A 104 13.33 -17.94 -25.93
CA THR A 104 12.69 -16.97 -26.82
C THR A 104 11.67 -16.13 -26.06
N VAL A 105 10.82 -16.78 -25.25
CA VAL A 105 9.83 -16.09 -24.40
C VAL A 105 10.54 -15.16 -23.41
N ARG A 106 11.57 -15.65 -22.71
CA ARG A 106 12.34 -14.85 -21.74
C ARG A 106 12.96 -13.61 -22.39
N ARG A 107 13.59 -13.77 -23.56
CA ARG A 107 14.20 -12.66 -24.31
C ARG A 107 13.14 -11.64 -24.74
N ARG A 108 12.00 -12.09 -25.28
CA ARG A 108 10.92 -11.19 -25.71
C ARG A 108 10.28 -10.42 -24.55
N LEU A 109 10.09 -11.06 -23.40
CA LEU A 109 9.62 -10.37 -22.20
C LEU A 109 10.62 -9.31 -21.75
N ALA A 110 11.92 -9.60 -21.79
CA ALA A 110 12.97 -8.66 -21.40
C ALA A 110 13.06 -7.46 -22.36
N GLU A 111 13.04 -7.69 -23.67
CA GLU A 111 13.08 -6.66 -24.72
C GLU A 111 11.89 -5.70 -24.63
N ASN A 112 10.69 -6.22 -24.33
CA ASN A 112 9.47 -5.41 -24.20
C ASN A 112 9.23 -4.90 -22.76
N HIS A 113 10.16 -5.15 -21.84
CA HIS A 113 10.03 -4.82 -20.42
C HIS A 113 8.76 -5.36 -19.76
N LEU A 114 8.25 -6.49 -20.24
CA LEU A 114 7.03 -7.12 -19.75
C LEU A 114 7.34 -7.98 -18.52
N LYS A 115 6.50 -7.83 -17.49
CA LYS A 115 6.55 -8.63 -16.26
C LYS A 115 5.15 -9.22 -16.01
N PRO A 116 4.78 -10.37 -16.60
CA PRO A 116 3.42 -10.92 -16.51
C PRO A 116 2.92 -11.17 -15.09
N TRP A 117 3.84 -11.42 -14.15
CA TRP A 117 3.52 -11.59 -12.72
C TRP A 117 3.27 -10.28 -11.98
N ARG A 118 3.57 -9.13 -12.58
CA ARG A 118 3.33 -7.83 -11.98
C ARG A 118 1.85 -7.48 -12.15
N LYS A 119 1.18 -7.25 -11.03
CA LYS A 119 -0.18 -6.71 -10.99
C LYS A 119 -0.07 -5.28 -10.49
N ASP A 120 -0.53 -4.33 -11.29
CA ASP A 120 -0.72 -2.96 -10.81
C ASP A 120 -2.12 -2.89 -10.18
N MET A 121 -2.17 -2.55 -8.89
CA MET A 121 -3.43 -2.23 -8.23
C MET A 121 -3.80 -0.81 -8.59
N TRP A 122 -4.97 -0.64 -9.21
CA TRP A 122 -5.40 0.64 -9.74
C TRP A 122 -6.82 0.92 -9.25
N CYS A 123 -6.95 1.84 -8.30
CA CYS A 123 -8.23 2.38 -7.87
C CYS A 123 -8.51 3.68 -8.63
N ILE A 124 -8.65 3.62 -9.96
CA ILE A 124 -9.18 4.77 -10.69
C ILE A 124 -10.68 4.60 -10.85
N PRO A 125 -11.48 5.57 -10.36
CA PRO A 125 -12.91 5.60 -10.66
C PRO A 125 -13.11 5.72 -12.17
N LYS A 126 -14.26 5.29 -12.69
CA LYS A 126 -14.58 5.50 -14.11
C LYS A 126 -14.44 6.99 -14.41
N VAL A 127 -13.57 7.33 -15.35
CA VAL A 127 -13.35 8.72 -15.78
C VAL A 127 -14.52 9.12 -16.67
N ASP A 128 -15.56 9.67 -16.05
CA ASP A 128 -16.72 10.24 -16.73
C ASP A 128 -16.57 11.77 -16.86
N GLY A 129 -17.49 12.41 -17.60
CA GLY A 129 -17.44 13.86 -17.79
C GLY A 129 -17.58 14.64 -16.48
N GLU A 130 -18.31 14.11 -15.49
CA GLU A 130 -18.46 14.73 -14.16
C GLU A 130 -17.14 14.68 -13.37
N TYR A 131 -16.43 13.55 -13.43
CA TYR A 131 -15.11 13.40 -12.83
C TYR A 131 -14.11 14.39 -13.43
N VAL A 132 -14.08 14.54 -14.76
CA VAL A 132 -13.20 15.51 -15.43
C VAL A 132 -13.53 16.93 -15.00
N ALA A 133 -14.81 17.32 -14.98
CA ALA A 133 -15.23 18.66 -14.55
C ALA A 133 -14.81 18.94 -13.09
N ARG A 134 -14.99 17.99 -12.17
CA ARG A 134 -14.54 18.12 -10.77
C ARG A 134 -13.03 18.18 -10.63
N MET A 135 -12.29 17.43 -11.45
CA MET A 135 -10.84 17.47 -11.47
C MET A 135 -10.35 18.84 -11.94
N GLU A 136 -10.96 19.41 -13.00
CA GLU A 136 -10.64 20.75 -13.49
C GLU A 136 -10.91 21.82 -12.42
N ASP A 137 -12.03 21.76 -11.69
CA ASP A 137 -12.32 22.67 -10.57
C ASP A 137 -11.21 22.66 -9.50
N VAL A 138 -10.65 21.48 -9.21
CA VAL A 138 -9.53 21.33 -8.27
C VAL A 138 -8.25 21.91 -8.86
N LEU A 139 -7.94 21.61 -10.13
CA LEU A 139 -6.74 22.15 -10.79
C LEU A 139 -6.78 23.69 -10.87
N ASP A 140 -7.94 24.27 -11.16
CA ASP A 140 -8.16 25.71 -11.15
C ASP A 140 -7.92 26.31 -9.77
N LEU A 141 -8.30 25.62 -8.69
CA LEU A 141 -7.99 26.04 -7.33
C LEU A 141 -6.48 26.08 -7.06
N TYR A 142 -5.73 25.05 -7.49
CA TYR A 142 -4.28 25.01 -7.33
C TYR A 142 -3.54 26.03 -8.22
N ALA A 143 -4.14 26.43 -9.35
CA ALA A 143 -3.57 27.41 -10.27
C ALA A 143 -3.76 28.88 -9.83
N GLN A 144 -4.56 29.14 -8.79
CA GLN A 144 -4.77 30.50 -8.28
C GLN A 144 -3.47 31.14 -7.78
N ALA A 145 -3.42 32.47 -7.88
CA ALA A 145 -2.30 33.21 -7.32
C ALA A 145 -2.29 33.07 -5.79
N PRO A 146 -1.11 32.96 -5.15
CA PRO A 146 -1.03 32.81 -3.69
C PRO A 146 -1.62 34.03 -2.96
N ASP A 147 -2.66 33.81 -2.17
CA ASP A 147 -3.29 34.83 -1.33
C ASP A 147 -3.03 34.53 0.16
N PRO A 148 -2.32 35.41 0.91
CA PRO A 148 -2.06 35.23 2.34
C PRO A 148 -3.32 35.10 3.22
N GLU A 149 -4.42 35.75 2.83
CA GLU A 149 -5.69 35.72 3.59
C GLU A 149 -6.51 34.46 3.25
N ARG A 150 -6.18 33.80 2.14
CA ARG A 150 -6.89 32.62 1.63
C ARG A 150 -5.91 31.53 1.14
N PRO A 151 -5.15 30.91 2.06
CA PRO A 151 -4.19 29.89 1.69
C PRO A 151 -4.87 28.61 1.20
N VAL A 152 -4.32 28.02 0.13
CA VAL A 152 -4.71 26.69 -0.35
C VAL A 152 -3.93 25.66 0.47
N VAL A 153 -4.65 24.90 1.31
CA VAL A 153 -4.05 23.90 2.22
C VAL A 153 -4.45 22.50 1.78
N CYS A 154 -3.45 21.68 1.48
CA CYS A 154 -3.61 20.24 1.35
C CYS A 154 -3.71 19.61 2.74
N PHE A 155 -4.71 18.77 2.95
CA PHE A 155 -4.89 17.98 4.16
C PHE A 155 -4.87 16.51 3.79
N ASP A 156 -4.09 15.72 4.52
CA ASP A 156 -4.08 14.27 4.37
C ASP A 156 -3.92 13.56 5.72
N GLU A 157 -4.43 12.33 5.81
CA GLU A 157 -4.37 11.48 6.98
C GLU A 157 -3.75 10.14 6.61
N SER A 158 -2.76 9.71 7.40
CA SER A 158 -2.16 8.39 7.25
C SER A 158 -2.18 7.62 8.57
N PRO A 159 -2.81 6.42 8.63
CA PRO A 159 -2.73 5.58 9.81
C PRO A 159 -1.34 4.93 9.89
N ILE A 160 -0.61 5.24 10.94
CA ILE A 160 0.71 4.70 11.24
C ILE A 160 0.59 3.66 12.34
N GLN A 161 1.05 2.44 12.06
CA GLN A 161 1.18 1.42 13.09
C GLN A 161 2.38 1.73 13.98
N LEU A 162 2.16 1.75 15.29
CA LEU A 162 3.25 1.85 16.24
C LEU A 162 3.84 0.46 16.44
N ILE A 163 5.03 0.24 15.89
CA ILE A 163 5.74 -1.03 15.96
C ILE A 163 6.90 -0.87 16.93
N GLY A 164 6.98 -1.78 17.90
CA GLY A 164 8.12 -1.93 18.80
C GLY A 164 8.84 -3.27 18.58
N GLU A 165 10.07 -3.34 19.05
CA GLU A 165 10.87 -4.57 19.02
C GLU A 165 10.51 -5.47 20.22
N VAL A 166 10.38 -6.78 19.98
CA VAL A 166 10.17 -7.74 21.08
C VAL A 166 11.47 -8.02 21.83
N ARG A 167 12.60 -8.02 21.12
CA ARG A 167 13.93 -8.26 21.67
C ARG A 167 14.88 -7.14 21.30
N ALA A 168 15.78 -6.81 22.21
CA ALA A 168 16.80 -5.80 21.96
C ALA A 168 17.71 -6.25 20.79
N PRO A 169 17.97 -5.38 19.80
CA PRO A 169 18.81 -5.70 18.66
C PRO A 169 20.25 -5.93 19.13
N ILE A 170 20.92 -6.86 18.46
CA ILE A 170 22.32 -7.15 18.76
C ILE A 170 23.16 -6.17 17.95
N PRO A 171 23.99 -5.33 18.59
CA PRO A 171 24.77 -4.31 17.89
C PRO A 171 25.77 -4.94 16.94
N ALA A 172 26.02 -4.24 15.83
CA ALA A 172 27.01 -4.66 14.85
C ALA A 172 28.41 -4.76 15.47
N LYS A 173 29.18 -5.74 15.02
CA LYS A 173 30.60 -5.92 15.34
C LYS A 173 31.38 -6.05 14.02
N PRO A 174 32.70 -5.77 13.97
CA PRO A 174 33.47 -6.00 12.75
C PRO A 174 33.27 -7.43 12.21
N GLY A 175 32.78 -7.55 10.96
CA GLY A 175 32.43 -8.83 10.32
C GLY A 175 31.04 -9.39 10.64
N GLN A 176 30.24 -8.75 11.51
CA GLN A 176 28.87 -9.13 11.82
C GLN A 176 27.94 -7.91 11.78
N LEU A 177 26.97 -7.94 10.87
CA LEU A 177 25.95 -6.91 10.76
C LEU A 177 25.06 -6.87 12.00
N GLU A 178 24.42 -5.72 12.22
CA GLU A 178 23.38 -5.56 13.23
C GLU A 178 22.25 -6.57 13.01
N ARG A 179 21.81 -7.23 14.09
CA ARG A 179 20.77 -8.25 14.02
C ARG A 179 19.51 -7.74 14.71
N TYR A 180 18.46 -7.59 13.92
CA TYR A 180 17.09 -7.34 14.39
C TYR A 180 16.32 -8.66 14.44
N ASP A 181 15.46 -8.80 15.44
CA ASP A 181 14.49 -9.89 15.48
C ASP A 181 13.36 -9.61 14.47
N CYS A 182 12.84 -10.64 13.83
CA CYS A 182 11.71 -10.51 12.91
C CYS A 182 10.38 -10.40 13.65
N GLU A 183 10.34 -10.77 14.92
CA GLU A 183 9.17 -10.66 15.78
C GLU A 183 9.02 -9.21 16.30
N TYR A 184 7.86 -8.61 16.02
CA TYR A 184 7.54 -7.25 16.42
C TYR A 184 6.35 -7.21 17.37
N LYS A 185 6.34 -6.23 18.27
CA LYS A 185 5.22 -5.92 19.15
C LYS A 185 4.39 -4.79 18.56
N ARG A 186 3.09 -5.02 18.40
CA ARG A 186 2.16 -3.96 17.96
C ARG A 186 1.73 -3.13 19.16
N ASN A 187 2.12 -1.86 19.18
CA ASN A 187 1.82 -0.90 20.25
C ASN A 187 0.62 0.00 19.91
N GLY A 188 -0.28 -0.46 19.05
CA GLY A 188 -1.45 0.29 18.59
C GLY A 188 -1.25 1.00 17.24
N THR A 189 -2.07 2.01 17.00
CA THR A 189 -2.11 2.79 15.75
C THR A 189 -2.32 4.26 16.06
N LEU A 190 -1.60 5.13 15.36
CA LEU A 190 -1.79 6.58 15.40
C LEU A 190 -2.25 7.07 14.04
N ASN A 191 -3.00 8.18 14.04
CA ASN A 191 -3.33 8.87 12.80
C ASN A 191 -2.41 10.10 12.67
N LEU A 192 -1.62 10.11 11.61
CA LEU A 192 -0.79 11.24 11.24
C LEU A 192 -1.62 12.18 10.37
N PHE A 193 -1.85 13.40 10.86
CA PHE A 193 -2.49 14.46 10.09
C PHE A 193 -1.43 15.42 9.56
N VAL A 194 -1.44 15.66 8.25
CA VAL A 194 -0.49 16.55 7.58
C VAL A 194 -1.25 17.68 6.90
N PHE A 195 -0.85 18.91 7.21
CA PHE A 195 -1.35 20.12 6.55
C PHE A 195 -0.19 20.80 5.82
N LEU A 196 -0.34 21.02 4.52
CA LEU A 196 0.66 21.66 3.68
C LEU A 196 0.04 22.82 2.90
N ASP A 197 0.64 24.00 2.99
CA ASP A 197 0.33 25.11 2.08
C ASP A 197 0.88 24.81 0.69
N ALA A 198 -0.01 24.70 -0.30
CA ALA A 198 0.32 24.34 -1.68
C ALA A 198 1.27 25.36 -2.34
N HIS A 199 1.10 26.65 -2.02
CA HIS A 199 1.90 27.72 -2.62
C HIS A 199 3.18 28.02 -1.84
N ARG A 200 3.32 27.49 -0.62
CA ARG A 200 4.52 27.65 0.22
C ARG A 200 5.02 26.30 0.72
N PRO A 201 5.57 25.45 -0.17
CA PRO A 201 5.98 24.08 0.16
C PRO A 201 7.24 23.97 1.04
N SER A 202 7.63 25.02 1.76
CA SER A 202 8.83 24.99 2.59
C SER A 202 8.69 23.96 3.72
N ARG A 203 9.61 22.99 3.76
CA ARG A 203 9.67 21.91 4.77
C ARG A 203 9.74 22.38 6.23
N ARG A 204 9.91 23.67 6.49
CA ARG A 204 10.03 24.27 7.83
C ARG A 204 8.73 24.86 8.39
N LYS A 205 7.64 24.93 7.59
CA LYS A 205 6.36 25.54 8.00
C LYS A 205 5.14 24.61 7.85
N GLY A 206 5.35 23.33 7.54
CA GLY A 206 4.29 22.33 7.60
C GLY A 206 3.98 22.03 9.07
N TYR A 207 2.74 22.27 9.50
CA TYR A 207 2.30 21.89 10.84
C TYR A 207 1.97 20.40 10.81
N ILE A 208 2.80 19.59 11.46
CA ILE A 208 2.51 18.18 11.71
C ILE A 208 1.78 18.11 13.04
N MET A 209 0.50 17.77 13.00
CA MET A 209 -0.29 17.52 14.21
C MET A 209 -0.40 16.03 14.38
N THR A 210 0.38 15.48 15.32
CA THR A 210 0.18 14.11 15.78
C THR A 210 -0.86 14.12 16.89
N LYS A 211 -1.97 13.40 16.68
CA LYS A 211 -2.90 13.13 17.77
C LYS A 211 -2.78 11.65 18.13
N ALA A 212 -2.28 11.40 19.33
CA ALA A 212 -2.36 10.06 19.90
C ALA A 212 -3.83 9.73 20.17
N LEU A 213 -4.34 8.66 19.57
CA LEU A 213 -5.55 8.02 20.08
C LEU A 213 -5.05 7.04 21.14
N ASP A 214 -5.01 7.51 22.40
CA ASP A 214 -4.72 6.66 23.54
C ASP A 214 -5.85 5.63 23.65
N HIS A 215 -5.59 4.39 23.20
CA HIS A 215 -6.34 3.26 23.69
C HIS A 215 -5.76 2.89 25.06
N GLU A 216 -6.38 3.42 26.12
CA GLU A 216 -6.17 2.93 27.48
C GLU A 216 -6.44 1.43 27.53
N HIS A 217 -5.43 0.62 27.90
CA HIS A 217 -5.57 -0.35 28.99
C HIS A 217 -4.23 -0.98 29.40
N LYS A 218 -3.76 -0.53 30.58
CA LYS A 218 -3.22 -1.26 31.74
C LYS A 218 -1.96 -0.62 32.31
N SER A 219 -2.21 0.19 33.35
CA SER A 219 -1.37 0.49 34.51
C SER A 219 0.10 0.06 34.43
N GLY A 220 0.96 1.03 34.17
CA GLY A 220 2.40 0.95 34.37
C GLY A 220 3.01 2.31 34.13
N SER A 221 3.28 3.05 35.19
CA SER A 221 3.89 4.39 35.15
C SER A 221 5.20 4.36 34.39
N VAL A 222 5.26 5.01 33.22
CA VAL A 222 6.51 5.30 32.52
C VAL A 222 6.64 6.82 32.43
N GLN A 223 7.63 7.37 33.13
CA GLN A 223 7.99 8.78 33.05
C GLN A 223 8.53 9.12 31.65
N PRO A 224 8.23 10.31 31.08
CA PRO A 224 8.79 10.71 29.81
C PRO A 224 10.28 11.04 29.96
N ALA A 225 11.13 10.31 29.23
CA ALA A 225 12.54 10.61 29.12
C ALA A 225 12.75 11.96 28.41
N ARG A 226 13.20 12.97 29.17
CA ARG A 226 13.73 14.22 28.64
C ARG A 226 14.99 13.92 27.81
N LYS A 227 14.90 13.88 26.48
CA LYS A 227 16.06 14.12 25.63
C LYS A 227 16.24 15.62 25.46
N GLY A 228 17.21 16.17 26.17
CA GLY A 228 17.60 17.57 26.11
C GLY A 228 18.12 17.94 24.72
N LEU A 229 17.48 18.90 24.09
CA LEU A 229 18.11 19.76 23.10
C LEU A 229 18.25 21.12 23.77
N ALA A 230 19.47 21.52 24.08
CA ALA A 230 19.77 22.80 24.72
C ALA A 230 19.43 23.96 23.77
N PRO A 231 18.72 25.01 24.23
CA PRO A 231 18.58 26.24 23.46
C PRO A 231 19.81 27.12 23.69
N SER A 232 20.53 27.45 22.61
CA SER A 232 21.57 28.48 22.63
C SER A 232 20.92 29.84 22.89
N THR A 233 21.36 30.47 23.97
CA THR A 233 21.01 31.80 24.43
C THR A 233 21.47 32.89 23.47
N SER A 234 20.55 33.77 23.05
CA SER A 234 20.80 35.20 22.93
C SER A 234 19.49 35.98 23.09
N THR A 235 19.22 36.36 24.33
CA THR A 235 18.27 37.42 24.67
C THR A 235 18.83 38.76 24.21
N PRO A 236 17.98 39.70 23.76
CA PRO A 236 17.90 40.92 24.56
C PRO A 236 16.46 41.33 24.89
N CYS A 237 16.29 41.55 26.19
CA CYS A 237 15.53 42.56 26.90
C CYS A 237 14.12 42.94 26.42
N LEU A 238 13.16 42.61 27.29
CA LEU A 238 11.81 43.15 27.39
C LEU A 238 11.77 44.68 27.36
N ALA A 239 10.82 45.22 26.59
CA ALA A 239 10.10 46.43 26.97
C ALA A 239 8.60 46.12 26.92
N HIS A 240 7.96 46.11 28.10
CA HIS A 240 6.52 46.07 28.27
C HIS A 240 5.87 47.28 27.57
N LYS A 241 4.93 47.03 26.66
CA LYS A 241 3.78 47.92 26.45
C LYS A 241 2.50 47.10 26.44
N LYS A 242 1.69 47.29 27.49
CA LYS A 242 0.27 46.91 27.53
C LYS A 242 -0.46 47.64 26.40
N GLY A 243 -1.16 46.91 25.54
CA GLY A 243 -2.01 47.48 24.50
C GLY A 243 -3.07 46.47 24.05
N ARG A 244 -4.31 46.71 24.49
CA ARG A 244 -5.62 46.31 23.96
C ARG A 244 -5.73 45.04 23.09
N GLU A 245 -6.54 44.10 23.57
CA GLU A 245 -7.16 43.04 22.77
C GLU A 245 -8.11 43.66 21.73
N ASP A 246 -7.79 43.52 20.44
CA ASP A 246 -8.76 43.65 19.35
C ASP A 246 -9.12 42.25 18.82
N ASN A 247 -10.34 41.84 19.13
CA ASN A 247 -10.90 40.52 18.84
C ASN A 247 -11.50 40.47 17.42
N SER A 248 -10.72 40.82 16.39
CA SER A 248 -11.19 40.91 15.00
C SER A 248 -10.27 40.23 14.00
N SER A 249 -9.75 39.03 14.29
CA SER A 249 -9.02 38.21 13.30
C SER A 249 -9.01 36.74 13.73
N ARG A 250 -10.17 36.08 13.67
CA ARG A 250 -10.22 34.60 13.66
C ARG A 250 -10.45 34.17 12.21
N PRO A 251 -9.54 33.40 11.59
CA PRO A 251 -9.80 32.86 10.27
C PRO A 251 -10.96 31.86 10.36
N VAL A 252 -12.02 32.13 9.62
CA VAL A 252 -13.17 31.23 9.49
C VAL A 252 -12.73 30.06 8.61
N PHE A 253 -12.44 28.92 9.22
CA PHE A 253 -12.25 27.66 8.51
C PHE A 253 -13.59 27.23 7.91
N ARG A 254 -13.74 27.40 6.60
CA ARG A 254 -14.90 26.87 5.89
C ARG A 254 -14.57 25.46 5.40
N LEU A 255 -15.05 24.45 6.14
CA LEU A 255 -15.22 23.11 5.57
C LEU A 255 -16.26 23.25 4.45
N ALA A 256 -15.88 22.89 3.22
CA ALA A 256 -16.79 22.95 2.08
C ALA A 256 -17.88 21.88 2.21
N GLY A 257 -18.96 22.23 2.92
CA GLY A 257 -20.28 21.65 2.69
C GLY A 257 -20.85 22.26 1.42
N THR A 258 -21.28 21.40 0.50
CA THR A 258 -21.96 21.76 -0.75
C THR A 258 -23.17 22.66 -0.49
N PRO A 259 -23.40 23.63 -1.39
CA PRO A 259 -24.74 23.74 -1.95
C PRO A 259 -24.69 23.91 -3.47
N GLY A 260 -25.57 23.18 -4.15
CA GLY A 260 -25.78 23.29 -5.57
C GLY A 260 -26.14 24.71 -6.00
N ARG A 261 -25.46 25.18 -7.04
CA ARG A 261 -25.96 26.22 -7.95
C ARG A 261 -25.50 25.86 -9.35
N LEU A 262 -26.42 25.33 -10.15
CA LEU A 262 -26.32 25.46 -11.60
C LEU A 262 -26.26 26.96 -11.91
N ARG A 263 -25.11 27.43 -12.37
CA ARG A 263 -25.02 28.69 -13.10
C ARG A 263 -24.81 28.35 -14.56
N SER A 264 -25.88 28.50 -15.33
CA SER A 264 -25.85 28.65 -16.78
C SER A 264 -24.86 29.76 -17.15
N ARG A 265 -23.73 29.41 -17.78
CA ARG A 265 -22.86 30.37 -18.46
C ARG A 265 -23.28 30.46 -19.93
N PRO A 266 -23.37 31.66 -20.51
CA PRO A 266 -23.70 31.83 -21.92
C PRO A 266 -22.51 31.44 -22.80
N CYS A 267 -22.81 30.69 -23.85
CA CYS A 267 -21.89 30.28 -24.89
C CYS A 267 -21.37 31.52 -25.65
N HIS A 268 -20.05 31.67 -25.76
CA HIS A 268 -19.44 32.61 -26.70
C HIS A 268 -18.34 31.92 -27.52
N PRO A 269 -18.08 32.43 -28.74
CA PRO A 269 -17.94 31.58 -29.92
C PRO A 269 -16.52 31.08 -30.14
N CYS A 270 -16.44 29.86 -30.67
CA CYS A 270 -15.26 29.26 -31.26
C CYS A 270 -14.58 30.21 -32.26
N ARG A 271 -13.26 30.37 -32.15
CA ARG A 271 -12.36 30.81 -33.24
C ARG A 271 -10.88 30.60 -32.83
N PRO A 272 -9.94 30.48 -33.78
CA PRO A 272 -9.66 29.27 -34.54
C PRO A 272 -8.23 28.75 -34.31
N CYS A 273 -7.99 27.49 -34.65
CA CYS A 273 -6.64 26.93 -34.81
C CYS A 273 -5.77 27.81 -35.73
N ARG A 274 -4.58 28.20 -35.26
CA ARG A 274 -3.38 28.37 -36.10
C ARG A 274 -2.12 28.08 -35.29
N ALA A 275 -1.19 27.48 -36.02
CA ALA A 275 -0.03 26.74 -35.56
C ALA A 275 1.20 27.63 -35.23
N SER A 276 2.19 26.93 -34.69
CA SER A 276 3.63 27.26 -34.54
C SER A 276 3.96 28.15 -33.32
N THR A 277 4.96 27.88 -32.49
CA THR A 277 6.26 27.21 -32.70
C THR A 277 6.81 26.76 -31.34
N ALA A 278 7.73 25.78 -31.34
CA ALA A 278 8.63 25.37 -30.24
C ALA A 278 8.14 24.28 -29.27
N TRP A 279 7.99 23.06 -29.79
CA TRP A 279 8.39 21.86 -29.06
C TRP A 279 9.69 21.34 -29.68
N GLN A 280 10.82 21.64 -29.05
CA GLN A 280 12.06 20.91 -29.33
C GLN A 280 11.96 19.57 -28.61
N ALA A 281 11.91 18.52 -29.42
CA ALA A 281 11.98 17.14 -29.02
C ALA A 281 13.24 16.87 -28.17
N CYS A 282 13.05 16.37 -26.96
CA CYS A 282 14.08 15.60 -26.27
C CYS A 282 14.29 14.29 -27.05
N LEU A 283 15.31 14.29 -27.92
CA LEU A 283 15.86 13.09 -28.53
C LEU A 283 16.33 12.12 -27.43
N PRO A 284 16.12 10.80 -27.59
CA PRO A 284 16.70 9.80 -26.70
C PRO A 284 18.24 9.79 -26.83
N PRO A 285 18.99 9.53 -25.75
CA PRO A 285 20.45 9.53 -25.81
C PRO A 285 20.96 8.47 -26.77
N SER A 286 21.81 8.91 -27.70
CA SER A 286 22.52 8.11 -28.69
C SER A 286 23.28 6.95 -28.04
N ARG A 287 23.13 5.77 -28.62
CA ARG A 287 23.92 4.55 -28.38
C ARG A 287 25.43 4.90 -28.36
N ARG A 288 26.09 4.72 -27.21
CA ARG A 288 27.54 4.55 -27.17
C ARG A 288 27.85 3.08 -27.39
N SER A 289 28.52 2.78 -28.49
CA SER A 289 29.12 1.46 -28.75
C SER A 289 30.16 1.14 -27.67
N PRO A 290 30.25 -0.10 -27.17
CA PRO A 290 31.33 -0.50 -26.27
C PRO A 290 32.67 -0.58 -27.03
N PRO A 291 33.81 -0.32 -26.37
CA PRO A 291 35.12 -0.51 -26.98
C PRO A 291 35.36 -2.00 -27.25
N ARG A 292 35.95 -2.29 -28.41
CA ARG A 292 36.49 -3.62 -28.75
C ARG A 292 37.82 -3.83 -28.03
N TRP A 293 38.00 -5.10 -27.61
CA TRP A 293 39.12 -5.74 -26.93
C TRP A 293 39.10 -5.62 -25.40
#